data_AF-A0A1E5A1K0-F1
#
_entry.id   AF-A0A1E5A1K0-F1
#
_cell.length_a   1.000
_cell.length_b   1.000
_cell.length_c   1.000
_cell.angle_alpha   90.00
_cell.angle_beta   90.00
_cell.angle_gamma   90.00
#
_symmetry.space_group_name_H-M   'P 1'
#
loop_
_entity.id
_entity.type
_entity.pdbx_description
1 polymer ?
#
loop_
_entity_poly.entity_id
_entity_poly.type
_entity_poly.pdbx_seq_one_letter_code
_entity_poly.pdbx_strand_id
1 'polypeptide(L)'
;MSNIPEEDHLNFLWSKVLQTDGKLSSSEQKIINRFMEVYRANEKAFYEYRPKPLEISSIYFYRATKTIENSDYKENIINQWSNLISGDVIEVPIEGNHYSLVEKEESKIISKSISNTIKRKEVYQFS
;
A
#
# COMPACT_ATOMS: atom_id res chain seq x y z
N MET A 1 8.59 -20.50 16.91
CA MET A 1 7.76 -19.53 16.19
C MET A 1 7.80 -18.25 16.99
N SER A 2 8.56 -17.25 16.55
CA SER A 2 8.74 -16.00 17.29
C SER A 2 7.64 -15.03 16.88
N ASN A 3 6.64 -14.86 17.75
CA ASN A 3 5.74 -13.71 17.73
C ASN A 3 6.57 -12.51 18.18
N ILE A 4 7.08 -11.77 17.21
CA ILE A 4 7.70 -10.48 17.44
C ILE A 4 6.53 -9.48 17.34
N PRO A 5 5.97 -8.96 18.46
CA PRO A 5 4.97 -7.89 18.39
C PRO A 5 5.55 -6.72 17.60
N GLU A 6 4.78 -6.12 16.70
CA GLU A 6 5.26 -5.20 15.65
C GLU A 6 6.20 -4.07 16.13
N GLU A 7 6.10 -3.63 17.39
CA GLU A 7 7.07 -2.73 18.04
C GLU A 7 8.52 -3.21 17.93
N ASP A 8 8.76 -4.51 17.98
CA ASP A 8 10.08 -5.12 17.91
C ASP A 8 10.66 -5.11 16.48
N HIS A 9 9.86 -5.01 15.42
CA HIS A 9 10.38 -4.92 14.04
C HIS A 9 10.96 -3.53 13.73
N LEU A 10 10.29 -2.47 14.20
CA LEU A 10 10.81 -1.10 14.13
C LEU A 10 12.05 -0.94 15.03
N ASN A 11 12.03 -1.50 16.23
CA ASN A 11 13.19 -1.51 17.13
C ASN A 11 14.34 -2.32 16.52
N PHE A 12 14.06 -3.38 15.76
CA PHE A 12 15.07 -4.15 15.01
C PHE A 12 15.67 -3.32 13.88
N LEU A 13 14.86 -2.65 13.06
CA LEU A 13 15.36 -1.75 12.00
C LEU A 13 16.19 -0.60 12.60
N TRP A 14 15.75 -0.05 13.73
CA TRP A 14 16.49 0.94 14.52
C TRP A 14 17.83 0.39 15.03
N SER A 15 17.85 -0.84 15.55
CA SER A 15 19.08 -1.50 15.99
C SER A 15 20.07 -1.69 14.83
N LYS A 16 19.59 -1.91 13.60
CA LYS A 16 20.43 -2.03 12.40
C LYS A 16 21.00 -0.69 11.94
N VAL A 17 20.23 0.39 12.05
CA VAL A 17 20.68 1.76 11.76
C VAL A 17 21.67 2.28 12.81
N LEU A 18 21.55 1.84 14.07
CA LEU A 18 22.51 2.17 15.14
C LEU A 18 23.76 1.27 15.16
N GLN A 19 23.70 0.08 14.54
CA GLN A 19 24.82 -0.85 14.41
C GLN A 19 25.82 -0.48 13.32
N THR A 20 25.53 0.49 12.45
CA THR A 20 26.58 1.08 11.62
C THR A 20 27.50 1.90 12.52
N ASP A 21 28.78 1.50 12.59
CA ASP A 21 29.88 2.05 13.43
C ASP A 21 30.14 3.58 13.33
N GLY A 22 29.31 4.33 12.60
CA GLY A 22 29.33 5.79 12.55
C GLY A 22 28.31 6.40 13.50
N LYS A 23 28.76 7.27 14.42
CA LYS A 23 27.84 8.14 15.17
C LYS A 23 27.07 9.01 14.17
N LEU A 24 25.77 8.77 14.04
CA LEU A 24 24.88 9.64 13.26
C LEU A 24 25.00 11.07 13.75
N SER A 25 25.15 12.01 12.83
CA SER A 25 25.09 13.44 13.11
C SER A 25 23.72 13.82 13.69
N SER A 26 23.66 14.96 14.38
CA SER A 26 22.40 15.48 14.93
C SER A 26 21.34 15.76 13.84
N SER A 27 21.76 16.09 12.62
CA SER A 27 20.87 16.25 11.46
C SER A 27 20.28 14.91 11.00
N GLU A 28 21.10 13.86 10.89
CA GLU A 28 20.64 12.52 10.50
C GLU A 28 19.66 11.96 11.54
N GLN A 29 19.97 12.12 12.83
CA GLN A 29 19.06 11.73 13.91
C GLN A 29 17.70 12.43 13.82
N LYS A 30 17.69 13.75 13.53
CA LYS A 30 16.43 14.50 13.35
C LYS A 30 15.61 13.98 12.16
N ILE A 31 16.25 13.68 11.04
CA ILE A 31 15.59 13.14 9.85
C ILE A 31 14.97 11.78 10.16
N ILE A 32 15.72 10.87 10.78
CA ILE A 32 15.23 9.53 11.09
C ILE A 32 14.11 9.59 12.14
N ASN A 33 14.26 10.40 13.19
CA ASN A 33 13.20 10.60 14.18
C ASN A 33 11.90 11.08 13.51
N ARG A 34 12.01 12.00 12.56
CA ARG A 34 10.86 12.47 11.80
C ARG A 34 10.20 11.36 10.98
N PHE A 35 10.98 10.51 10.31
CA PHE A 35 10.43 9.35 9.59
C PHE A 35 9.68 8.40 10.53
N MET A 36 10.23 8.14 11.72
CA MET A 36 9.60 7.26 12.72
C MET A 36 8.30 7.84 13.27
N GLU A 37 8.27 9.15 13.53
CA GLU A 37 7.04 9.84 13.95
C GLU A 37 5.94 9.71 12.88
N VAL A 38 6.27 9.94 11.61
CA VAL A 38 5.32 9.82 10.50
C VAL A 38 4.83 8.38 10.35
N TYR A 39 5.72 7.41 10.44
CA TYR A 39 5.37 5.99 10.38
C TYR A 39 4.37 5.63 11.49
N ARG A 40 4.68 5.95 12.75
CA ARG A 40 3.81 5.65 13.90
C ARG A 40 2.47 6.34 13.81
N ALA A 41 2.45 7.59 13.33
CA ALA A 41 1.19 8.31 13.12
C ALA A 41 0.32 7.64 12.06
N ASN A 42 0.92 7.19 10.94
CA ASN A 42 0.20 6.49 9.88
C ASN A 42 -0.30 5.11 10.33
N GLU A 43 0.52 4.36 11.08
CA GLU A 43 0.15 3.06 11.64
C GLU A 43 -1.04 3.19 12.60
N LYS A 44 -0.98 4.16 13.53
CA LYS A 44 -2.11 4.46 14.42
C LYS A 44 -3.38 4.80 13.62
N ALA A 45 -3.26 5.71 12.64
CA ALA A 45 -4.38 6.09 11.80
C ALA A 45 -4.96 4.89 11.04
N PHE A 46 -4.12 4.01 10.52
CA PHE A 46 -4.54 2.77 9.83
C PHE A 46 -5.34 1.86 10.76
N TYR A 47 -4.86 1.61 11.98
CA TYR A 47 -5.56 0.76 12.94
C TYR A 47 -6.87 1.34 13.47
N GLU A 48 -6.97 2.66 13.58
CA GLU A 48 -8.17 3.37 14.02
C GLU A 48 -9.17 3.63 12.89
N TYR A 49 -8.76 3.51 11.63
CA TYR A 49 -9.61 3.84 10.48
C TYR A 49 -10.79 2.86 10.33
N ARG A 50 -12.01 3.38 10.39
CA ARG A 50 -13.25 2.62 10.19
C ARG A 50 -14.12 3.36 9.17
N PRO A 51 -13.92 3.12 7.86
CA PRO A 51 -14.68 3.82 6.83
C PRO A 51 -16.16 3.43 6.89
N LYS A 52 -17.03 4.40 6.61
CA LYS A 52 -18.40 4.09 6.20
C LYS A 52 -18.38 3.57 4.76
N PRO A 53 -19.36 2.77 4.34
CA PRO A 53 -19.50 2.41 2.93
C PRO A 53 -19.49 3.65 2.03
N LEU A 54 -18.83 3.52 0.89
CA LEU A 54 -18.64 4.58 -0.08
C LEU A 54 -19.57 4.39 -1.27
N GLU A 55 -20.32 5.44 -1.58
CA GLU A 55 -21.21 5.49 -2.74
C GLU A 55 -20.42 5.85 -4.00
N ILE A 56 -19.74 4.84 -4.58
CA ILE A 56 -18.89 4.98 -5.75
C ILE A 56 -19.30 3.91 -6.77
N SER A 57 -19.47 4.31 -8.03
CA SER A 57 -19.96 3.42 -9.09
C SER A 57 -18.99 2.30 -9.46
N SER A 58 -17.70 2.56 -9.39
CA SER A 58 -16.68 1.51 -9.51
C SER A 58 -15.31 1.97 -9.01
N ILE A 59 -14.51 1.00 -8.57
CA ILE A 59 -13.09 1.16 -8.26
C ILE A 59 -12.26 0.16 -9.06
N TYR A 60 -11.01 0.52 -9.35
CA TYR A 60 -10.02 -0.38 -9.93
C TYR A 60 -9.05 -0.83 -8.84
N PHE A 61 -8.96 -2.13 -8.63
CA PHE A 61 -8.09 -2.74 -7.62
C PHE A 61 -6.88 -3.39 -8.32
N TYR A 62 -5.75 -2.66 -8.36
CA TYR A 62 -4.51 -3.16 -8.95
C TYR A 62 -3.79 -4.10 -7.98
N ARG A 63 -3.81 -5.40 -8.27
CA ARG A 63 -3.29 -6.44 -7.38
C ARG A 63 -1.99 -7.02 -7.92
N ALA A 64 -0.96 -7.03 -7.08
CA ALA A 64 0.26 -7.79 -7.32
C ALA A 64 -0.04 -9.31 -7.38
N THR A 65 0.44 -9.99 -8.42
CA THR A 65 0.26 -11.44 -8.61
C THR A 65 1.13 -12.28 -7.68
N LYS A 66 2.28 -11.76 -7.25
CA LYS A 66 3.20 -12.41 -6.31
C LYS A 66 2.93 -11.89 -4.90
N THR A 67 2.36 -12.75 -4.07
CA THR A 67 2.34 -12.53 -2.63
C THR A 67 3.74 -12.72 -2.06
N ILE A 68 4.16 -11.85 -1.15
CA ILE A 68 5.37 -12.06 -0.37
C ILE A 68 5.15 -13.32 0.47
N GLU A 69 6.05 -14.30 0.40
CA GLU A 69 6.02 -15.46 1.30
C GLU A 69 5.98 -14.94 2.74
N ASN A 70 4.96 -15.33 3.51
CA ASN A 70 4.58 -14.84 4.86
C ASN A 70 3.57 -13.69 4.95
N SER A 71 2.94 -13.27 3.85
CA SER A 71 1.75 -12.43 3.97
C SER A 71 0.52 -13.31 4.27
N ASP A 72 -0.10 -13.12 5.45
CA ASP A 72 -1.35 -13.81 5.84
C ASP A 72 -2.57 -13.38 5.00
N TYR A 73 -2.35 -12.51 4.00
CA TYR A 73 -3.31 -12.10 2.99
C TYR A 73 -3.58 -13.23 1.97
N LYS A 74 -3.97 -14.41 2.47
CA LYS A 74 -4.32 -15.59 1.67
C LYS A 74 -5.79 -15.63 1.24
N GLU A 75 -6.62 -14.70 1.73
CA GLU A 75 -8.04 -14.67 1.41
C GLU A 75 -8.46 -13.49 0.53
N ASN A 76 -9.61 -13.67 -0.11
CA ASN A 76 -10.18 -12.91 -1.21
C ASN A 76 -10.39 -11.43 -0.85
N ILE A 77 -9.31 -10.64 -0.86
CA ILE A 77 -9.28 -9.24 -0.44
C ILE A 77 -10.33 -8.39 -1.17
N ILE A 78 -10.65 -8.76 -2.41
CA ILE A 78 -11.69 -8.11 -3.21
C ILE A 78 -13.05 -8.18 -2.54
N ASN A 79 -13.40 -9.30 -1.92
CA ASN A 79 -14.67 -9.42 -1.20
C ASN A 79 -14.73 -8.44 -0.01
N GLN A 80 -13.60 -8.08 0.60
CA GLN A 80 -13.57 -7.07 1.66
C GLN A 80 -13.83 -5.66 1.11
N TRP A 81 -13.32 -5.35 -0.08
CA TRP A 81 -13.60 -4.10 -0.78
C TRP A 81 -15.03 -4.01 -1.28
N SER A 82 -15.61 -5.11 -1.75
CA SER A 82 -17.02 -5.18 -2.16
C SER A 82 -17.99 -4.90 -1.01
N ASN A 83 -17.57 -5.09 0.25
CA ASN A 83 -18.37 -4.72 1.42
C ASN A 83 -18.32 -3.22 1.74
N LEU A 84 -17.34 -2.50 1.19
CA LEU A 84 -17.10 -1.08 1.45
C LEU A 84 -17.55 -0.17 0.31
N ILE A 85 -17.71 -0.70 -0.91
CA ILE A 85 -18.06 0.08 -2.11
C ILE A 85 -19.42 -0.39 -2.61
N SER A 86 -20.34 0.54 -2.93
CA SER A 86 -21.66 0.17 -3.44
C SER A 86 -21.67 -0.30 -4.91
N GLY A 87 -20.67 0.11 -5.69
CA GLY A 87 -20.50 -0.29 -7.09
C GLY A 87 -19.45 -1.39 -7.31
N ASP A 88 -18.96 -1.50 -8.55
CA ASP A 88 -18.11 -2.61 -8.96
C ASP A 88 -16.66 -2.47 -8.46
N VAL A 89 -16.08 -3.57 -7.99
CA VAL A 89 -14.64 -3.68 -7.73
C VAL A 89 -14.00 -4.42 -8.89
N ILE A 90 -13.28 -3.70 -9.75
CA ILE A 90 -12.64 -4.25 -10.95
C ILE A 90 -11.19 -4.59 -10.62
N GLU A 91 -10.89 -5.87 -10.44
CA GLU A 91 -9.51 -6.33 -10.22
C GLU A 91 -8.68 -6.23 -11.51
N VAL A 92 -7.47 -5.69 -11.38
CA VAL A 92 -6.47 -5.65 -12.45
C VAL A 92 -5.21 -6.33 -11.91
N PRO A 93 -4.92 -7.59 -12.30
CA PRO A 93 -3.70 -8.25 -11.88
C PRO A 93 -2.49 -7.62 -12.57
N ILE A 94 -1.44 -7.35 -11.80
CA ILE A 94 -0.16 -6.81 -12.27
C ILE A 94 0.94 -7.74 -11.80
N GLU A 95 1.83 -8.11 -12.71
CA GLU A 95 2.94 -9.01 -12.41
C GLU A 95 3.89 -8.41 -11.37
N GLY A 96 4.33 -9.22 -10.41
CA GLY A 96 5.25 -8.77 -9.36
C GLY A 96 4.61 -8.76 -7.97
N ASN A 97 5.30 -8.13 -7.00
CA ASN A 97 4.86 -8.02 -5.60
C ASN A 97 4.44 -6.57 -5.26
N HIS A 98 3.96 -6.34 -4.04
CA HIS A 98 3.49 -5.01 -3.60
C HIS A 98 4.51 -3.88 -3.85
N TYR A 99 5.81 -4.16 -3.70
CA TYR A 99 6.87 -3.19 -3.91
C TYR A 99 7.20 -2.98 -5.39
N SER A 100 7.19 -4.04 -6.20
CA SER A 100 7.53 -3.90 -7.61
C SER A 100 6.42 -3.24 -8.43
N LEU A 101 5.19 -3.14 -7.91
CA LEU A 101 4.07 -2.43 -8.57
C LEU A 101 4.38 -0.98 -8.94
N VAL A 102 5.24 -0.31 -8.14
CA VAL A 102 5.61 1.09 -8.36
C VAL A 102 6.88 1.24 -9.20
N GLU A 103 7.50 0.13 -9.63
CA GLU A 103 8.65 0.17 -10.52
C GLU A 103 8.25 0.62 -11.93
N LYS A 104 9.27 0.98 -12.73
CA LYS A 104 9.08 1.74 -13.98
C LYS A 104 8.22 1.00 -15.02
N GLU A 105 8.27 -0.32 -15.10
CA GLU A 105 7.51 -1.07 -16.11
C GLU A 105 6.07 -1.31 -15.67
N GLU A 106 5.86 -1.71 -14.42
CA GLU A 106 4.55 -1.95 -13.82
C GLU A 106 3.75 -0.65 -13.69
N SER A 107 4.40 0.44 -13.29
CA SER A 107 3.79 1.77 -13.22
C SER A 107 3.30 2.28 -14.58
N LYS A 108 3.97 1.93 -15.70
CA LYS A 108 3.46 2.24 -17.05
C LYS A 108 2.18 1.47 -17.36
N ILE A 109 2.09 0.20 -16.97
CA ILE A 109 0.90 -0.63 -17.16
C ILE A 109 -0.28 -0.02 -16.40
N ILE A 110 -0.06 0.34 -15.13
CA ILE A 110 -1.06 1.01 -14.28
C ILE A 110 -1.47 2.35 -14.91
N SER A 111 -0.51 3.19 -15.30
CA SER A 111 -0.77 4.50 -15.90
C SER A 111 -1.58 4.40 -17.20
N LYS A 112 -1.27 3.41 -18.06
CA LYS A 112 -2.00 3.14 -19.30
C LYS A 112 -3.42 2.66 -19.01
N SER A 113 -3.59 1.79 -18.02
CA SER A 113 -4.90 1.32 -17.56
C SER A 113 -5.78 2.50 -17.11
N ILE A 114 -5.25 3.36 -16.24
CA ILE A 114 -5.95 4.58 -15.77
C ILE A 114 -6.34 5.48 -16.95
N SER A 115 -5.40 5.75 -17.85
CA SER A 115 -5.64 6.62 -19.01
C SER A 115 -6.76 6.09 -19.92
N ASN A 116 -6.82 4.77 -20.14
CA ASN A 116 -7.86 4.15 -20.95
C ASN A 116 -9.23 4.18 -20.27
N THR A 117 -9.27 4.01 -18.95
CA THR A 117 -10.50 4.10 -18.16
C THR A 117 -11.10 5.52 -18.22
N ILE A 118 -10.27 6.55 -18.07
CA ILE A 118 -10.71 7.94 -18.12
C ILE A 118 -11.27 8.28 -19.51
N LYS A 119 -10.53 7.93 -20.58
CA LYS A 119 -10.97 8.17 -21.97
C LYS A 119 -12.32 7.52 -22.29
N ARG A 120 -12.56 6.30 -21.79
CA ARG A 120 -13.86 5.62 -22.00
C ARG A 120 -15.00 6.37 -21.31
N LYS A 121 -14.79 6.89 -20.10
CA LYS A 121 -15.82 7.69 -19.40
C LYS A 121 -16.17 8.98 -20.15
N GLU A 122 -15.19 9.62 -20.80
CA GLU A 122 -15.45 10.82 -21.61
C GLU A 122 -16.28 10.49 -22.85
N VAL A 123 -15.99 9.40 -23.56
CA VAL A 123 -16.75 9.01 -24.77
C VAL A 123 -18.23 8.72 -24.47
N TYR A 124 -18.53 8.07 -23.34
CA TYR A 124 -19.91 7.77 -22.90
C TYR A 124 -20.67 8.97 -22.33
N GLN A 125 -20.01 10.11 -22.06
CA GLN A 125 -20.69 11.35 -21.63
C GLN A 125 -21.14 12.23 -22.81
N PHE A 126 -20.65 11.95 -24.02
CA PHE A 126 -20.96 12.71 -25.24
C PHE A 126 -21.72 11.88 -26.30
N SER A 127 -22.26 10.73 -25.92
CA SER A 127 -23.14 9.88 -26.75
C SER A 127 -24.50 9.70 -26.09
#